data_AF-A0A485ACH3-F1
#
_entry.id   AF-A0A485ACH3-F1
#
_cell.length_a   1.000
_cell.length_b   1.000
_cell.length_c   1.000
_cell.angle_alpha   90.00
_cell.angle_beta   90.00
_cell.angle_gamma   90.00
#
_symmetry.space_group_name_H-M   'P 1'
#
loop_
_entity.id
_entity.type
_entity.pdbx_description
1 polymer ?
#
loop_
_entity_poly.entity_id
_entity_poly.type
_entity_poly.pdbx_seq_one_letter_code
_entity_poly.pdbx_strand_id
1 'polypeptide(L)' 'MGLIGITEGAIPFAVKNLKTVLPSIIIGSAVGAGLAMVHGVESMVSHGGLIAIAA' A
#
# COMPACT_ATOMS: atom_id res chain seq x y z
N MET A 1 -5.66 7.31 -3.41
CA MET A 1 -6.42 6.06 -3.65
C MET A 1 -5.84 4.86 -2.90
N GLY A 2 -4.52 4.78 -2.63
CA GLY A 2 -3.95 3.66 -1.84
C GLY A 2 -4.53 3.50 -0.42
N LEU A 3 -5.06 4.57 0.17
CA LEU A 3 -5.80 4.52 1.44
C LEU A 3 -7.07 3.67 1.39
N ILE A 4 -7.61 3.36 0.21
CA ILE A 4 -8.85 2.56 0.04
C ILE A 4 -8.49 1.18 -0.55
N GLY A 5 -7.19 0.85 -0.65
CA GLY A 5 -6.72 -0.39 -1.30
C GLY A 5 -6.62 -0.32 -2.83
N ILE A 6 -6.99 0.81 -3.44
CA ILE A 6 -6.96 1.04 -4.90
C ILE A 6 -5.67 1.78 -5.27
N THR A 7 -4.75 1.11 -5.96
CA THR A 7 -3.41 1.63 -6.30
C THR A 7 -3.28 2.12 -7.74
N GLU A 8 -4.33 2.00 -8.54
CA GLU A 8 -4.39 2.30 -9.97
C GLU A 8 -4.14 3.78 -10.26
N GLY A 9 -4.51 4.67 -9.32
CA GLY A 9 -4.18 6.10 -9.39
C GLY A 9 -2.68 6.40 -9.34
N ALA A 10 -1.83 5.45 -8.95
CA ALA A 10 -0.38 5.59 -8.97
C ALA A 10 0.25 5.21 -10.33
N ILE A 11 -0.49 4.54 -11.23
CA ILE A 11 0.01 4.11 -12.55
C ILE A 11 0.51 5.31 -13.38
N PRO A 12 -0.23 6.44 -13.50
CA PRO A 12 0.26 7.58 -14.26
C PRO A 12 1.57 8.18 -13.70
N PHE A 13 1.75 8.09 -12.38
CA PHE A 13 2.98 8.53 -11.69
C PHE A 13 4.15 7.59 -11.95
N ALA A 14 3.91 6.28 -11.89
CA ALA A 14 4.91 5.26 -12.20
C ALA A 14 5.35 5.31 -13.67
N VAL A 15 4.43 5.53 -14.62
CA VAL A 15 4.76 5.67 -16.04
C VAL A 15 5.60 6.92 -16.32
N LYS A 16 5.35 8.02 -15.59
CA LYS A 16 6.10 9.28 -15.76
C LYS A 16 7.55 9.20 -15.29
N ASN A 17 7.84 8.44 -14.22
CA ASN A 17 9.20 8.21 -13.74
C ASN A 17 9.35 6.88 -12.99
N LEU A 18 9.49 5.80 -13.76
CA LEU A 18 9.49 4.43 -13.21
C LEU A 18 10.66 4.16 -12.27
N LYS A 19 11.86 4.65 -12.63
CA LYS A 19 13.10 4.33 -11.90
C LYS A 19 13.09 4.86 -10.47
N THR A 20 12.41 5.97 -10.21
CA THR A 20 12.33 6.54 -8.86
C THR A 20 11.06 6.10 -8.14
N VAL A 21 9.93 6.03 -8.85
CA VAL A 21 8.62 5.78 -8.24
C VAL A 21 8.44 4.31 -7.87
N LEU A 22 8.84 3.38 -8.74
CA LEU A 22 8.63 1.95 -8.48
C LEU A 22 9.41 1.47 -7.24
N PRO A 23 10.72 1.78 -7.07
CA PRO A 23 11.44 1.36 -5.88
C PRO A 23 10.91 2.01 -4.60
N SER A 24 10.47 3.28 -4.66
CA SER A 24 9.96 3.96 -3.46
C SER A 24 8.66 3.32 -2.96
N ILE A 25 7.76 2.93 -3.88
CA ILE A 25 6.51 2.24 -3.53
C ILE A 25 6.79 0.85 -2.97
N ILE A 26 7.70 0.07 -3.58
CA ILE A 26 8.07 -1.26 -3.10
C ILE A 26 8.63 -1.19 -1.68
N ILE A 27 9.63 -0.33 -1.45
CA ILE A 27 10.29 -0.21 -0.15
C ILE A 27 9.30 0.29 0.91
N GLY A 28 8.53 1.33 0.59
CA GLY A 28 7.52 1.86 1.51
C GLY A 28 6.47 0.80 1.91
N SER A 29 6.00 0.02 0.94
CA SER A 29 5.02 -1.05 1.17
C SER A 29 5.61 -2.19 2.00
N ALA A 30 6.86 -2.58 1.73
CA ALA A 30 7.56 -3.62 2.48
C ALA A 30 7.79 -3.21 3.95
N VAL A 31 8.16 -1.96 4.21
CA VAL A 31 8.33 -1.46 5.59
C VAL A 31 7.00 -1.42 6.32
N GLY A 32 5.93 -0.91 5.68
CA GLY A 32 4.59 -0.89 6.28
C GLY A 32 4.07 -2.29 6.62
N ALA A 33 4.19 -3.24 5.68
CA ALA A 33 3.80 -4.63 5.90
C ALA A 33 4.67 -5.32 6.97
N GLY A 34 5.98 -5.06 6.96
CA GLY A 34 6.91 -5.58 7.97
C GLY A 34 6.57 -5.11 9.38
N LEU A 35 6.27 -3.82 9.55
CA LEU A 35 5.84 -3.27 10.83
C LEU A 35 4.51 -3.89 11.30
N ALA A 36 3.54 -4.07 10.39
CA ALA A 36 2.27 -4.71 10.70
C ALA A 36 2.46 -6.16 11.17
N MET A 37 3.31 -6.95 10.48
CA MET A 37 3.62 -8.32 10.86
C MET A 37 4.33 -8.39 12.23
N VAL A 38 5.28 -7.50 12.50
CA VAL A 38 5.99 -7.44 13.80
C VAL A 38 5.04 -7.12 14.95
N HIS A 39 4.03 -6.28 14.72
CA HIS A 39 3.03 -5.93 15.74
C HIS A 39 1.84 -6.90 15.81
N GLY A 40 1.83 -7.97 15.00
CA GLY A 40 0.74 -8.95 14.98
C GLY A 40 -0.59 -8.38 14.48
N VAL A 41 -0.55 -7.37 13.60
CA VAL A 41 -1.76 -6.75 13.06
C VAL A 41 -2.41 -7.68 12.05
N GLU A 42 -3.60 -8.17 12.38
CA GLU A 42 -4.43 -8.98 11.48
C GLU A 42 -5.52 -8.11 10.82
N SER A 43 -5.89 -8.45 9.58
CA SER A 43 -6.97 -7.77 8.87
C SER A 43 -8.12 -8.75 8.63
N MET A 44 -9.32 -8.35 9.06
CA MET A 44 -10.55 -9.13 8.90
C MET A 44 -11.12 -9.04 7.47
N VAL A 45 -10.60 -8.13 6.64
CA VAL A 45 -11.07 -7.87 5.29
C VAL A 45 -9.98 -8.28 4.29
N SER A 46 -10.37 -8.97 3.21
CA SER A 46 -9.44 -9.42 2.16
C SER A 46 -8.82 -8.28 1.35
N HIS A 47 -9.30 -7.05 1.53
CA HIS A 47 -8.85 -5.84 0.87
C HIS A 47 -8.27 -4.87 1.90
N GLY A 48 -7.08 -4.33 1.64
CA GLY A 48 -6.41 -3.37 2.53
C GLY A 48 -6.93 -1.93 2.39
N GLY A 49 -6.55 -1.08 3.35
CA GLY A 49 -6.87 0.35 3.36
C GLY A 49 -7.71 0.77 4.57
N LEU A 50 -7.83 2.08 4.81
CA LEU A 50 -8.65 2.66 5.88
C LEU A 50 -10.13 2.30 5.76
N ILE A 51 -10.62 1.93 4.57
CA ILE A 51 -12.00 1.45 4.41
C ILE A 51 -12.27 0.19 5.24
N ALA A 52 -11.26 -0.63 5.51
CA ALA A 52 -11.37 -1.80 6.38
C ALA A 52 -11.44 -1.46 7.88
N ILE A 53 -11.15 -0.21 8.28
CA ILE A 53 -11.27 0.25 9.67
C ILE A 53 -12.72 0.64 9.99
N ALA A 54 -13.51 1.01 8.97
CA ALA A 54 -14.90 1.44 9.11
C ALA A 54 -15.92 0.31 8.80
N ALA A 55 -15.46 -0.86 8.36
CA ALA A 55 -16.26 -2.06 8.10
C ALA A 55 -16.27 -2.98 9.33
#